data_AF-A0A7C4LTS2-F1
#
_entry.id   AF-A0A7C4LTS2-F1
#
_cell.length_a   1.000
_cell.length_b   1.000
_cell.length_c   1.000
_cell.angle_alpha   90.00
_cell.angle_beta   90.00
_cell.angle_gamma   90.00
#
_symmetry.space_group_name_H-M   'P 1'
#
loop_
_entity.id
_entity.type
_entity.pdbx_description
1 polymer ?
#
loop_
_entity_poly.entity_id
_entity_poly.type
_entity_poly.pdbx_seq_one_letter_code
_entity_poly.pdbx_strand_id
1 'polypeptide(L)' 'MTASQIMREIESLPLEEQKAVIRFVYRLDAERQLTGPELASLASRLADSSDPVEAMVLREEITRGFYGGKPPA' A
#
# COMPACT_ATOMS: atom_id res chain seq x y z
N MET A 1 -4.81 1.52 -23.48
CA MET A 1 -5.44 0.77 -22.39
C MET A 1 -5.74 1.74 -21.25
N THR A 2 -6.98 1.85 -20.79
CA THR A 2 -7.40 2.76 -19.72
C THR A 2 -7.65 2.01 -18.41
N ALA A 3 -7.68 2.71 -17.26
CA ALA A 3 -7.97 2.08 -15.96
C ALA A 3 -9.30 1.30 -15.98
N SER A 4 -10.35 1.87 -16.58
CA SER A 4 -11.64 1.20 -16.71
C SER A 4 -11.60 -0.03 -17.63
N GLN A 5 -10.70 -0.07 -18.62
CA GLN A 5 -10.49 -1.25 -19.44
C GLN A 5 -9.77 -2.35 -18.64
N ILE A 6 -8.73 -1.98 -17.88
CA ILE A 6 -7.97 -2.89 -17.02
C ILE A 6 -8.86 -3.52 -15.94
N MET A 7 -9.73 -2.73 -15.30
CA MET A 7 -10.67 -3.23 -14.28
C MET A 7 -11.61 -4.29 -14.84
N ARG A 8 -12.20 -4.06 -16.02
CA ARG A 8 -13.07 -5.05 -16.68
C ARG A 8 -12.33 -6.33 -17.06
N GLU A 9 -11.08 -6.21 -17.49
CA GLU A 9 -10.26 -7.37 -17.78
C GLU A 9 -9.99 -8.19 -16.51
N ILE A 10 -9.62 -7.54 -15.39
CA ILE A 10 -9.42 -8.20 -14.09
C ILE A 10 -10.70 -8.90 -13.61
N GLU A 11 -11.85 -8.25 -13.70
CA GLU A 11 -13.16 -8.82 -13.32
C GLU A 11 -13.51 -10.07 -14.14
N SER A 12 -13.03 -10.15 -15.38
CA SER A 12 -13.25 -11.31 -16.26
C SER A 12 -12.31 -12.49 -16.01
N LEU A 13 -11.28 -12.33 -15.18
CA LEU A 13 -10.30 -13.39 -14.89
C LEU A 13 -10.88 -14.48 -13.98
N PRO A 14 -10.36 -15.72 -14.07
CA PRO A 14 -10.62 -16.75 -13.07
C PRO A 14 -10.19 -16.32 -11.66
N LEU A 15 -10.84 -16.86 -10.63
CA LEU A 15 -10.62 -16.47 -9.23
C LEU A 15 -9.14 -16.54 -8.79
N GLU A 16 -8.39 -17.54 -9.25
CA GLU A 16 -6.97 -17.68 -8.90
C GLU A 16 -6.09 -16.58 -9.50
N GLU A 17 -6.44 -16.11 -10.70
CA GLU A 17 -5.76 -15.00 -11.37
C GLU A 17 -6.15 -13.66 -10.73
N GLN A 18 -7.41 -13.48 -10.34
CA GLN A 18 -7.82 -12.30 -9.56
C GLN A 18 -7.04 -12.20 -8.24
N LYS A 19 -6.86 -13.32 -7.53
CA LYS A 19 -6.01 -13.37 -6.32
C LYS A 19 -4.56 -12.99 -6.61
N ALA A 20 -4.02 -13.37 -7.78
CA ALA A 20 -2.67 -12.99 -8.19
C ALA A 20 -2.56 -11.48 -8.44
N VAL A 21 -3.56 -10.88 -9.10
CA VAL A 21 -3.64 -9.42 -9.30
C VAL A 21 -3.71 -8.68 -7.97
N ILE A 22 -4.52 -9.15 -7.02
CA ILE A 22 -4.60 -8.54 -5.68
C ILE A 22 -3.23 -8.56 -4.99
N ARG A 23 -2.53 -9.71 -5.00
CA ARG A 23 -1.17 -9.80 -4.45
C ARG A 23 -0.18 -8.88 -5.16
N PHE A 24 -0.31 -8.73 -6.47
CA PHE A 24 0.52 -7.82 -7.26
C PHE A 24 0.26 -6.36 -6.88
N VAL A 25 -1.00 -5.95 -6.72
CA VAL A 25 -1.34 -4.58 -6.29
C VAL A 25 -0.79 -4.30 -4.89
N TYR A 26 -0.90 -5.24 -3.94
CA TYR A 26 -0.28 -5.08 -2.62
C TYR A 26 1.24 -4.91 -2.70
N ARG A 27 1.91 -5.65 -3.58
CA ARG A 27 3.35 -5.49 -3.79
C ARG A 27 3.68 -4.14 -4.43
N LEU A 28 2.94 -3.74 -5.45
CA LEU A 28 3.12 -2.48 -6.17
C LEU A 28 2.87 -1.28 -5.25
N ASP A 29 1.90 -1.38 -4.35
CA ASP A 29 1.64 -0.37 -3.31
C ASP A 29 2.76 -0.35 -2.27
N ALA A 30 3.27 -1.51 -1.85
CA ALA A 30 4.41 -1.60 -0.93
C ALA A 30 5.73 -1.09 -1.53
N GLU A 31 5.91 -1.16 -2.84
CA GLU A 31 7.08 -0.67 -3.58
C GLU A 31 6.99 0.83 -3.90
N ARG A 32 5.80 1.42 -3.83
CA ARG A 32 5.59 2.85 -4.11
C ARG A 32 6.05 3.72 -2.93
N GLN A 33 6.64 4.87 -3.27
CA GLN A 33 6.79 5.96 -2.31
C GLN A 33 5.45 6.68 -2.11
N LEU A 34 5.02 6.81 -0.86
CA LEU A 34 3.83 7.58 -0.51
C LEU A 34 4.06 9.07 -0.79
N THR A 35 2.99 9.73 -1.21
CA THR A 35 2.99 11.18 -1.41
C THR A 35 3.02 11.92 -0.07
N GLY A 36 3.43 13.19 -0.08
CA GLY A 36 3.45 14.04 1.12
C GLY A 36 2.11 14.06 1.89
N PRO A 37 0.94 14.20 1.22
CA PRO A 37 -0.36 14.13 1.88
C PRO A 37 -0.68 12.77 2.52
N GLU A 38 -0.30 11.66 1.89
CA GLU A 38 -0.49 10.31 2.45
C GLU A 38 0.38 10.11 3.70
N LEU A 39 1.65 10.55 3.64
CA LEU A 39 2.55 10.52 4.79
C LEU A 39 2.05 11.41 5.94
N ALA A 40 1.55 12.60 5.63
CA ALA A 40 0.98 13.51 6.63
C ALA A 40 -0.25 12.89 7.31
N SER A 41 -1.12 12.20 6.56
CA SER A 41 -2.26 11.49 7.12
C SER A 41 -1.84 10.38 8.09
N LEU A 42 -0.83 9.58 7.73
CA LEU A 42 -0.29 8.55 8.62
C LEU A 42 0.37 9.14 9.88
N ALA A 43 1.10 10.25 9.73
CA ALA A 43 1.72 10.95 10.86
C ALA A 43 0.69 11.52 11.84
N SER A 44 -0.43 12.08 11.34
CA SER A 44 -1.52 12.53 12.21
C SER A 44 -2.14 11.37 12.98
N ARG A 45 -2.44 10.25 12.29
CA ARG A 45 -2.96 9.04 12.95
C ARG A 45 -2.00 8.50 14.02
N LEU A 46 -0.70 8.55 13.77
CA LEU A 46 0.31 8.13 14.73
C LEU A 46 0.33 9.04 15.96
N ALA A 47 0.18 10.36 15.78
CA ALA A 47 0.11 11.32 16.88
C ALA A 47 -1.15 11.14 17.74
N ASP A 48 -2.26 10.73 17.12
CA ASP A 48 -3.55 10.53 17.80
C ASP A 48 -3.68 9.12 18.44
N SER A 49 -2.82 8.17 18.09
CA SER A 49 -2.91 6.79 18.58
C SER A 49 -2.40 6.65 20.01
N SER A 50 -3.20 6.00 20.86
CA SER A 50 -2.82 5.59 22.22
C SER A 50 -2.48 4.09 22.32
N ASP A 51 -2.65 3.34 21.22
CA ASP A 51 -2.33 1.91 21.17
C ASP A 51 -0.87 1.73 20.73
N PRO A 52 0.01 1.16 21.59
CA PRO A 52 1.40 0.94 21.24
C PRO A 52 1.59 0.00 20.04
N VAL A 53 0.66 -0.91 19.78
CA VAL A 53 0.71 -1.83 18.63
C VAL A 53 0.40 -1.06 17.34
N GLU A 54 -0.66 -0.25 17.34
CA GLU A 54 -1.01 0.59 16.20
C GLU A 54 0.09 1.61 15.89
N ALA A 55 0.67 2.24 16.92
CA ALA A 55 1.76 3.19 16.76
C ALA A 55 3.00 2.56 16.09
N MET A 56 3.30 1.29 16.41
CA MET A 56 4.39 0.54 15.78
C MET A 56 4.11 0.30 14.29
N VAL A 57 2.89 -0.14 13.94
CA VAL A 57 2.48 -0.40 12.55
C VAL A 57 2.53 0.89 11.72
N LEU A 58 1.97 1.98 12.23
CA LEU A 58 1.95 3.27 11.55
C LEU A 58 3.38 3.81 11.31
N ARG A 59 4.28 3.64 12.27
CA ARG A 59 5.69 4.01 12.09
C ARG A 59 6.37 3.21 10.97
N GLU A 60 6.08 1.91 10.90
CA GLU A 60 6.61 1.06 9.83
C GLU A 60 6.05 1.46 8.47
N GLU A 61 4.75 1.75 8.37
CA GLU A 61 4.10 2.23 7.15
C GLU A 61 4.66 3.58 6.68
N ILE A 62 4.86 4.54 7.58
CA ILE A 62 5.49 5.83 7.26
C ILE A 62 6.91 5.62 6.75
N THR A 63 7.70 4.77 7.43
CA THR A 63 9.09 4.48 7.04
C THR A 63 9.15 3.83 5.66
N ARG A 64 8.33 2.81 5.43
CA ARG A 64 8.24 2.10 4.15
C ARG A 64 7.75 3.01 3.05
N GLY A 65 6.73 3.82 3.32
CA GLY A 65 6.18 4.78 2.38
C GLY A 65 7.15 5.91 2.03
N PHE A 66 8.00 6.35 2.96
CA PHE A 66 8.97 7.40 2.69
C PHE A 66 10.14 6.89 1.82
N TYR A 67 10.68 5.71 2.12
CA TYR A 67 11.82 5.17 1.38
C TYR A 67 11.40 4.42 0.10
N GLY A 68 10.15 3.94 0.02
CA GLY A 68 9.71 2.99 -0.99
C GLY A 68 10.28 1.59 -0.72
N GLY A 69 9.49 0.55 -1.01
CA GLY A 69 9.87 -0.83 -0.76
C GLY A 69 11.04 -1.32 -1.62
N LYS A 70 12.27 -1.13 -1.14
CA LYS A 70 13.33 -2.10 -1.38
C LYS A 70 13.92 -2.50 -0.03
N PRO A 71 13.71 -3.74 0.46
CA PRO A 71 14.50 -4.21 1.58
C PRO A 71 15.97 -4.21 1.16
N PRO A 72 16.91 -3.85 2.06
CA PRO A 72 18.33 -4.00 1.77
C PRO A 72 18.62 -5.47 1.44
N ALA A 73 19.49 -5.67 0.44
CA ALA A 73 19.97 -6.99 0.00
C ALA A 73 20.72 -7.73 1.11
#